data_AF-A0A3A6DEQ7-F1
#
_entry.id   AF-A0A3A6DEQ7-F1
#
_cell.length_a   1.000
_cell.length_b   1.000
_cell.length_c   1.000
_cell.angle_alpha   90.00
_cell.angle_beta   90.00
_cell.angle_gamma   90.00
#
_symmetry.space_group_name_H-M   'P 1'
#
loop_
_entity.id
_entity.type
_entity.pdbx_description
1 polymer ?
#
loop_
_entity_poly.entity_id
_entity_poly.type
_entity_poly.pdbx_seq_one_letter_code
_entity_poly.pdbx_strand_id
1 'polypeptide(L)'
;MELILALLTGFLLPAALFLFKDRTNQKHKREELEKKLEQKHTDEIKLLTSGMCLLIRINIIDYHKRYMREGSIPLYALENVKTLYSVYSMFGENGIHDLMEELGDLPIKN
;
A
#
# COMPACT_ATOMS: atom_id res chain seq x y z
N MET A 1 29.14 39.17 -45.93
CA MET A 1 28.52 37.83 -45.98
C MET A 1 29.05 36.96 -44.84
N GLU A 2 30.35 36.69 -44.78
CA GLU A 2 31.00 35.88 -43.73
C GLU A 2 30.71 36.34 -42.28
N LEU A 3 30.80 37.65 -41.99
CA LEU A 3 30.58 38.17 -40.63
C LEU A 3 29.14 37.99 -40.13
N ILE A 4 28.17 38.11 -41.04
CA ILE A 4 26.74 37.94 -40.75
C ILE A 4 26.44 36.44 -40.54
N LEU A 5 27.07 35.57 -41.32
CA LEU A 5 26.95 34.12 -41.19
C LEU A 5 27.49 33.62 -39.85
N ALA A 6 28.65 34.15 -39.41
CA ALA A 6 29.25 33.82 -38.12
C ALA A 6 28.43 34.29 -36.92
N LEU A 7 27.80 35.47 -37.01
CA LEU A 7 26.88 35.97 -35.97
C LEU A 7 25.59 35.13 -35.88
N LEU A 8 25.05 34.69 -37.02
CA LEU A 8 23.87 33.83 -37.07
C LEU A 8 24.15 32.46 -36.46
N THR A 9 25.26 31.80 -36.84
CA THR A 9 25.62 30.49 -36.30
C THR A 9 25.97 30.55 -34.81
N GLY A 10 26.65 31.61 -34.38
CA GLY A 10 27.02 31.84 -32.98
C GLY A 10 25.83 31.99 -32.03
N PHE A 11 24.66 32.43 -32.52
CA PHE A 11 23.44 32.57 -31.71
C PHE A 11 22.48 31.37 -31.86
N LEU A 12 22.33 30.84 -33.07
CA LEU A 12 21.37 29.76 -33.36
C LEU A 12 21.77 28.42 -32.73
N LEU A 13 23.06 28.06 -32.75
CA LEU A 13 23.55 26.79 -32.17
C LEU A 13 23.36 26.73 -30.64
N PRO A 14 23.77 27.75 -29.85
CA PRO A 14 23.51 27.78 -28.42
C PRO A 14 22.01 27.81 -28.08
N ALA A 15 21.20 28.55 -28.85
CA ALA A 15 19.75 28.58 -28.63
C ALA A 15 19.11 27.20 -28.86
N ALA A 16 19.49 26.50 -29.93
CA ALA A 16 19.02 25.14 -30.21
C ALA A 16 19.45 24.15 -29.11
N LEU A 17 20.71 24.22 -28.66
CA LEU A 17 21.22 23.40 -27.56
C LEU A 17 20.51 23.70 -26.23
N PHE A 18 20.23 24.98 -25.95
CA PHE A 18 19.51 25.41 -24.77
C PHE A 18 18.08 24.87 -24.76
N LEU A 19 17.35 24.97 -25.87
CA LEU A 19 15.99 24.41 -26.00
C LEU A 19 15.97 22.89 -25.88
N PHE A 20 16.95 22.21 -26.48
CA PHE A 20 17.08 20.75 -26.35
C PHE A 20 17.37 20.35 -24.91
N LYS A 21 18.35 21.00 -24.27
CA LYS A 21 18.69 20.80 -22.86
C LYS A 21 17.50 21.08 -21.95
N ASP A 22 16.76 22.16 -22.19
CA ASP A 22 15.55 22.48 -21.41
C ASP A 22 14.49 21.37 -21.53
N ARG A 23 14.19 20.92 -22.75
CA ARG A 23 13.23 19.80 -22.94
C ARG A 23 13.67 18.52 -22.24
N THR A 24 14.96 18.16 -22.31
CA THR A 24 15.47 16.98 -21.59
C THR A 24 15.37 17.13 -20.07
N ASN A 25 15.69 18.31 -19.54
CA ASN A 25 15.60 18.61 -18.12
C ASN A 25 14.15 18.59 -17.62
N GLN A 26 13.21 19.09 -18.42
CA GLN A 26 11.78 19.02 -18.11
C GLN A 26 11.26 17.58 -18.12
N LYS A 27 11.73 16.73 -19.04
CA LYS A 27 11.37 15.32 -19.06
C LYS A 27 11.85 14.59 -17.80
N HIS A 28 13.10 14.79 -17.40
CA HIS A 28 13.63 14.22 -16.16
C HIS A 28 12.88 14.68 -14.91
N LYS A 29 12.52 15.97 -14.84
CA LYS A 29 11.68 16.49 -13.73
C LYS A 29 10.31 15.81 -13.67
N ARG A 30 9.70 15.51 -14.82
CA ARG A 30 8.42 14.77 -14.88
C ARG A 30 8.57 13.33 -14.42
N GLU A 31 9.59 12.62 -14.92
CA GLU A 31 9.90 11.25 -14.49
C GLU A 31 10.20 11.17 -12.98
N GLU A 32 10.92 12.14 -12.43
CA GLU A 32 11.20 12.22 -10.99
C GLU A 32 9.92 12.51 -10.19
N LEU A 33 9.05 13.40 -10.68
CA LEU A 33 7.76 13.69 -10.05
C LEU A 33 6.84 12.46 -10.06
N GLU A 34 6.77 11.75 -11.19
CA GLU A 34 5.99 10.51 -11.34
C GLU A 34 6.50 9.45 -10.36
N LYS A 35 7.80 9.21 -10.28
CA LYS A 35 8.39 8.29 -9.29
C LYS A 35 8.08 8.69 -7.85
N LYS A 36 8.16 9.98 -7.52
CA LYS A 36 7.80 10.47 -6.18
C LYS A 36 6.31 10.27 -5.88
N LEU A 37 5.45 10.45 -6.88
CA LEU A 37 4.02 10.25 -6.74
C LEU A 37 3.68 8.77 -6.55
N GLU A 38 4.27 7.88 -7.36
CA GLU A 38 4.13 6.43 -7.24
C GLU A 38 4.65 5.92 -5.90
N GLN A 39 5.82 6.39 -5.47
CA GLN A 39 6.40 6.05 -4.17
C GLN A 39 5.48 6.51 -3.04
N LYS A 40 5.02 7.76 -3.07
CA LYS A 40 4.10 8.30 -2.07
C LYS A 40 2.81 7.49 -2.00
N HIS A 41 2.22 7.18 -3.16
CA HIS A 41 1.01 6.37 -3.24
C HIS A 41 1.24 4.95 -2.70
N THR A 42 2.39 4.36 -2.99
CA THR A 42 2.79 3.04 -2.47
C THR A 42 2.96 3.07 -0.95
N ASP A 43 3.58 4.12 -0.40
CA ASP A 43 3.76 4.31 1.03
C ASP A 43 2.42 4.51 1.75
N GLU A 44 1.51 5.28 1.15
CA GLU A 44 0.14 5.47 1.65
C GLU A 44 -0.64 4.15 1.68
N ILE A 45 -0.61 3.37 0.59
CA ILE A 45 -1.25 2.05 0.54
C ILE A 45 -0.65 1.14 1.61
N LYS A 46 0.68 1.09 1.72
CA LYS A 46 1.36 0.26 2.71
C LYS A 46 0.94 0.60 4.13
N LEU A 47 0.81 1.89 4.45
CA LEU A 47 0.32 2.37 5.75
C LEU A 47 -1.13 1.93 5.99
N LEU A 48 -2.01 2.12 5.01
CA LEU A 48 -3.42 1.72 5.10
C LEU A 48 -3.56 0.20 5.30
N THR A 49 -2.84 -0.59 4.51
CA THR A 49 -2.85 -2.05 4.62
C THR A 49 -2.35 -2.50 5.98
N SER A 50 -1.26 -1.92 6.49
CA SER A 50 -0.73 -2.24 7.82
C SER A 50 -1.73 -1.91 8.93
N GLY A 51 -2.37 -0.72 8.86
CA GLY A 51 -3.41 -0.31 9.80
C GLY A 51 -4.61 -1.25 9.77
N MET A 52 -5.08 -1.64 8.58
CA MET A 52 -6.20 -2.56 8.42
C MET A 52 -5.88 -3.95 9.00
N CYS A 53 -4.66 -4.46 8.79
CA CYS A 53 -4.20 -5.72 9.38
C CYS A 53 -4.23 -5.68 10.92
N LEU A 54 -3.81 -4.57 11.53
CA LEU A 54 -3.85 -4.40 12.98
C LEU A 54 -5.29 -4.38 13.50
N LEU A 55 -6.21 -3.70 12.81
CA LEU A 55 -7.62 -3.67 13.17
C LEU A 55 -8.27 -5.05 13.08
N ILE A 56 -7.95 -5.83 12.05
CA ILE A 56 -8.41 -7.21 11.90
C ILE A 56 -7.88 -8.07 13.05
N ARG A 57 -6.60 -7.95 13.40
CA ARG A 57 -5.99 -8.69 14.51
C ARG A 57 -6.68 -8.39 15.84
N ILE A 58 -6.94 -7.12 16.14
CA ILE A 58 -7.65 -6.71 17.36
C ILE A 58 -9.06 -7.32 17.37
N ASN A 59 -9.78 -7.30 16.24
CA ASN A 59 -11.11 -7.91 16.17
C ASN A 59 -11.07 -9.42 16.47
N ILE A 60 -10.11 -10.17 15.91
CA ILE A 60 -9.97 -11.61 16.20
C ILE A 60 -9.74 -11.84 17.70
N ILE A 61 -8.86 -11.04 18.32
CA ILE A 61 -8.60 -11.10 19.77
C ILE A 61 -9.87 -10.78 20.58
N ASP A 62 -10.68 -9.82 20.15
CA ASP A 62 -11.90 -9.44 20.85
C ASP A 62 -13.00 -10.49 20.71
N TYR A 63 -13.15 -11.10 19.51
CA TYR A 63 -14.02 -12.26 19.30
C TYR A 63 -13.61 -13.41 20.22
N HIS A 64 -12.32 -13.74 20.24
CA HIS A 64 -11.76 -14.78 21.10
C HIS A 64 -12.10 -14.52 22.58
N LYS A 65 -11.70 -13.37 23.12
CA LYS A 65 -11.99 -13.00 24.52
C LYS A 65 -13.46 -13.07 24.87
N ARG A 66 -14.34 -12.62 23.96
CA ARG A 66 -15.78 -12.63 24.16
C ARG A 66 -16.32 -14.06 24.22
N TYR A 67 -16.09 -14.85 23.17
CA TYR A 67 -16.75 -16.14 23.03
C TYR A 67 -16.10 -17.23 23.89
N MET A 68 -14.80 -17.12 24.19
CA MET A 68 -14.18 -17.96 25.22
C MET A 68 -14.78 -17.72 26.61
N ARG A 69 -15.18 -16.48 26.92
CA ARG A 69 -15.91 -16.18 28.17
C ARG A 69 -17.35 -16.70 28.13
N GLU A 70 -18.02 -16.62 26.98
CA GLU A 70 -19.39 -17.12 26.81
C GLU A 70 -19.46 -18.67 26.76
N GLY A 71 -18.35 -19.35 26.47
CA GLY A 71 -18.26 -20.81 26.38
C GLY A 71 -19.01 -21.42 25.17
N SER A 72 -19.52 -20.57 24.28
CA SER A 72 -20.19 -20.95 23.03
C SER A 72 -20.12 -19.79 22.05
N ILE A 73 -20.20 -20.08 20.75
CA ILE A 73 -20.14 -19.07 19.69
C ILE A 73 -21.32 -19.21 18.73
N PRO A 74 -22.06 -18.14 18.42
CA PRO A 74 -23.06 -18.18 17.35
C PRO A 74 -22.41 -18.46 15.99
N LEU A 75 -23.10 -19.19 15.11
CA LEU A 75 -22.56 -19.55 13.79
C LEU A 75 -22.07 -18.33 12.99
N TYR A 76 -22.86 -17.26 12.93
CA TYR A 76 -22.48 -16.04 12.21
C TYR A 76 -21.19 -15.42 12.75
N ALA A 77 -20.95 -15.52 14.06
CA ALA A 77 -19.77 -14.94 14.68
C ALA A 77 -18.52 -15.77 14.35
N LEU A 78 -18.67 -17.10 14.32
CA LEU A 78 -17.61 -18.01 13.89
C LEU A 78 -17.26 -17.80 12.41
N GLU A 79 -18.26 -17.63 11.54
CA GLU A 79 -18.04 -17.33 10.11
C GLU A 79 -17.32 -15.99 9.93
N ASN A 80 -17.76 -14.95 10.65
CA ASN A 80 -17.13 -13.63 10.59
C ASN A 80 -15.65 -13.68 10.98
N VAL A 81 -15.32 -14.32 12.11
CA VAL A 81 -13.92 -14.40 12.56
C VAL A 81 -13.06 -15.28 11.64
N LYS A 82 -13.63 -16.33 11.03
CA LYS A 82 -12.94 -17.11 9.97
C LYS A 82 -12.62 -16.26 8.75
N THR A 83 -13.55 -15.41 8.31
CA THR A 83 -13.30 -14.46 7.22
C THR A 83 -12.20 -13.46 7.59
N LEU A 84 -12.25 -12.89 8.79
CA LEU A 84 -11.21 -11.99 9.31
C LEU A 84 -9.84 -12.69 9.33
N TYR A 85 -9.78 -13.93 9.83
CA TYR A 85 -8.54 -14.70 9.88
C TYR A 85 -7.98 -15.01 8.48
N SER A 86 -8.85 -15.37 7.53
CA SER A 86 -8.46 -15.61 6.13
C SER A 86 -7.84 -14.38 5.48
N VAL A 87 -8.42 -13.19 5.71
CA VAL A 87 -7.83 -11.94 5.21
C VAL A 87 -6.52 -11.62 5.92
N TYR A 88 -6.44 -11.81 7.24
CA TYR A 88 -5.23 -11.56 8.01
C TYR A 88 -4.06 -12.45 7.59
N SER A 89 -4.30 -13.76 7.39
CA SER A 89 -3.23 -14.73 7.08
C SER A 89 -2.54 -14.44 5.74
N MET A 90 -3.23 -13.76 4.80
CA MET A 90 -2.63 -13.29 3.55
C MET A 90 -1.46 -12.32 3.76
N PHE A 91 -1.42 -11.61 4.89
CA PHE A 91 -0.36 -10.67 5.25
C PHE A 91 0.76 -11.30 6.07
N GLY A 92 0.64 -12.60 6.41
CA GLY A 92 1.63 -13.40 7.14
C GLY A 92 1.06 -14.07 8.40
N GLU A 93 1.56 -15.26 8.73
CA GLU A 93 1.18 -16.00 9.94
C GLU A 93 1.96 -15.48 11.14
N ASN A 94 1.31 -14.72 12.02
CA ASN A 94 1.91 -14.26 13.28
C ASN A 94 0.91 -14.31 14.44
N GLY A 95 1.06 -15.34 15.30
CA GLY A 95 0.69 -15.31 16.71
C GLY A 95 -0.80 -15.16 17.07
N ILE A 96 -1.72 -15.52 16.16
CA ILE A 96 -3.18 -15.57 16.44
C ILE A 96 -3.86 -16.83 15.90
N HIS A 97 -3.10 -17.80 15.37
CA HIS A 97 -3.64 -19.05 14.83
C HIS A 97 -4.36 -19.84 15.92
N ASP A 98 -3.71 -20.03 17.07
CA ASP A 98 -4.25 -20.74 18.23
C ASP A 98 -5.59 -20.15 18.70
N LEU A 99 -5.75 -18.82 18.63
CA LEU A 99 -7.03 -18.16 18.96
C LEU A 99 -8.16 -18.59 18.01
N MET A 100 -7.84 -18.81 16.73
CA MET A 100 -8.82 -19.26 15.74
C MET A 100 -9.16 -20.75 15.92
N GLU A 101 -8.16 -21.59 16.28
CA GLU A 101 -8.41 -23.00 16.63
C GLU A 101 -9.33 -23.10 17.87
N GLU A 102 -9.00 -22.40 18.95
CA GLU A 102 -9.79 -22.39 20.18
C GLU A 102 -11.24 -21.93 19.95
N LEU A 103 -11.44 -20.91 19.10
CA LEU A 103 -12.78 -20.47 18.69
C LEU A 103 -13.54 -21.51 17.86
N GLY A 104 -12.83 -22.31 17.07
CA GLY A 104 -13.39 -23.39 16.26
C GLY A 104 -13.89 -24.58 17.08
N ASP A 105 -13.31 -24.79 18.26
CA ASP A 105 -13.66 -25.86 19.19
C ASP A 105 -14.87 -25.54 20.08
N LEU A 106 -15.30 -24.27 20.12
CA LEU A 106 -16.45 -23.86 20.92
C LEU A 106 -17.77 -24.46 20.39
N PRO A 107 -18.68 -24.89 21.27
CA PRO A 107 -20.03 -25.29 20.88
C PRO A 107 -20.74 -24.15 20.14
N ILE A 108 -21.45 -24.52 19.06
CA ILE A 108 -22.28 -23.56 18.35
C ILE A 108 -23.51 -23.23 19.21
N LYS A 109 -23.72 -21.94 19.44
CA LYS A 109 -24.91 -21.43 20.10
C LYS A 109 -26.06 -21.44 19.10
N ASN A 110 -27.04 -22.30 19.35
CA ASN A 110 -28.32 -22.35 18.64
C ASN A 110 -29.15 -21.07 18.88
#